data_AF-A0A522F6D7-F1
#
_entry.id   AF-A0A522F6D7-F1
#
_cell.length_a   1.000
_cell.length_b   1.000
_cell.length_c   1.000
_cell.angle_alpha   90.00
_cell.angle_beta   90.00
_cell.angle_gamma   90.00
#
_symmetry.space_group_name_H-M   'P 1'
#
loop_
_entity.id
_entity.type
_entity.pdbx_description
1 polymer ?
#
loop_
_entity_poly.entity_id
_entity_poly.type
_entity_poly.pdbx_seq_one_letter_code
_entity_poly.pdbx_strand_id
1 'polypeptide(L)'
;SASGNYSVTTTNAGGCSSASSATSVTVNALPTVSINGNTSVCLGGCDTLTASGGVTYSWSPMGQTTTSIILCPTVTSSSYTATGTDANGCANTSTIVVTVNSLPATPTITVNMSTLASGSSTGNQWYLNGNPISGATSQFHTATQNGFYTVCVTDANGCSSCSAPYNFLTIGITENNNANDISVYPNPTNGIFTVTAAGYKYEIEIYNIMGEKIFQSVIQQFNNSLIDFSSQLDGIYFLRMKTAEGTANKKIIILR
;
A
#
# COMPACT_ATOMS: atom_id res chain seq x y z
N SER A 1 -43.50 35.29 -10.48
CA SER A 1 -44.71 35.69 -9.74
C SER A 1 -44.32 36.62 -8.61
N ALA A 2 -45.16 37.59 -8.24
CA ALA A 2 -44.88 38.55 -7.16
C ALA A 2 -45.88 38.36 -6.03
N SER A 3 -45.44 38.53 -4.78
CA SER A 3 -46.36 38.66 -3.65
C SER A 3 -47.15 39.96 -3.77
N GLY A 4 -48.44 39.92 -3.50
CA GLY A 4 -49.29 41.10 -3.64
C GLY A 4 -50.77 40.80 -3.42
N ASN A 5 -51.55 41.88 -3.39
CA ASN A 5 -53.00 41.81 -3.29
C ASN A 5 -53.60 41.83 -4.70
N TYR A 6 -54.29 40.74 -5.06
CA TYR A 6 -54.92 40.59 -6.36
C TYR A 6 -56.44 40.75 -6.21
N SER A 7 -57.04 41.54 -7.09
CA SER A 7 -58.49 41.66 -7.22
C SER A 7 -58.89 41.55 -8.68
N VAL A 8 -60.09 41.05 -8.95
CA VAL A 8 -60.62 40.94 -10.31
C VAL A 8 -61.65 42.04 -10.50
N THR A 9 -61.51 42.81 -11.58
CA THR A 9 -62.49 43.82 -11.97
C THR A 9 -63.28 43.32 -13.17
N THR A 10 -64.59 43.26 -13.04
CA THR A 10 -65.49 42.95 -14.16
C THR A 10 -66.21 44.20 -14.61
N THR A 11 -66.29 44.42 -15.91
CA THR A 11 -67.02 45.54 -16.53
C THR A 11 -68.11 44.98 -17.44
N ASN A 12 -69.35 45.47 -17.27
CA ASN A 12 -70.46 45.04 -18.12
C ASN A 12 -70.46 45.79 -19.48
N ALA A 13 -71.30 45.36 -20.42
CA ALA A 13 -71.40 45.97 -21.76
C ALA A 13 -71.86 47.45 -21.76
N GLY A 14 -72.46 47.91 -20.66
CA GLY A 14 -72.84 49.30 -20.45
C GLY A 14 -71.74 50.18 -19.81
N GLY A 15 -70.56 49.61 -19.54
CA GLY A 15 -69.40 50.35 -19.01
C GLY A 15 -69.31 50.45 -17.49
N CYS A 16 -70.22 49.84 -16.72
CA CYS A 16 -70.11 49.80 -15.25
C CYS A 16 -69.12 48.71 -14.82
N SER A 17 -68.17 49.05 -13.95
CA SER A 17 -67.21 48.11 -13.39
C SER A 17 -67.40 47.88 -11.89
N SER A 18 -67.10 46.66 -11.44
CA SER A 18 -67.04 46.29 -10.03
C SER A 18 -65.80 45.43 -9.79
N ALA A 19 -65.09 45.68 -8.69
CA ALA A 19 -63.92 44.94 -8.28
C ALA A 19 -64.25 44.02 -7.11
N SER A 20 -63.70 42.80 -7.13
CA SER A 20 -63.78 41.88 -6.01
C SER A 20 -62.99 42.41 -4.80
N SER A 21 -63.27 41.87 -3.61
CA SER A 21 -62.34 42.02 -2.48
C SER A 21 -60.94 41.53 -2.87
N ALA A 22 -59.92 42.24 -2.40
CA ALA A 22 -58.54 41.85 -2.64
C ALA A 22 -58.22 40.54 -1.90
N THR A 23 -57.57 39.61 -2.60
CA THR A 23 -57.02 38.37 -2.03
C THR A 23 -55.51 38.50 -1.93
N SER A 24 -54.95 38.30 -0.74
CA SER A 24 -53.50 38.34 -0.51
C SER A 24 -52.84 37.07 -1.01
N VAL A 25 -51.82 37.22 -1.86
CA VAL A 25 -50.97 36.11 -2.33
C VAL A 25 -49.55 36.31 -1.80
N THR A 26 -49.05 35.34 -1.06
CA THR A 26 -47.67 35.29 -0.57
C THR A 26 -46.85 34.38 -1.46
N VAL A 27 -45.72 34.87 -1.96
CA VAL A 27 -44.75 34.07 -2.73
C VAL A 27 -43.57 33.79 -1.81
N ASN A 28 -43.32 32.51 -1.52
CA ASN A 28 -42.20 32.09 -0.68
C ASN A 28 -40.90 32.09 -1.48
N ALA A 29 -39.80 32.49 -0.84
CA ALA A 29 -38.48 32.41 -1.44
C ALA A 29 -38.05 30.93 -1.61
N LEU A 30 -37.27 30.63 -2.65
CA LEU A 30 -36.70 29.30 -2.81
C LEU A 30 -35.62 29.03 -1.75
N PRO A 31 -35.43 27.76 -1.32
CA PRO A 31 -34.33 27.42 -0.43
C PRO A 31 -32.95 27.64 -1.10
N THR A 32 -31.95 28.00 -0.29
CA THR A 32 -30.55 28.08 -0.71
C THR A 32 -29.87 26.73 -0.50
N VAL A 33 -29.93 25.85 -1.49
CA VAL A 33 -29.37 24.49 -1.42
C VAL A 33 -27.87 24.50 -1.71
N SER A 34 -27.08 23.76 -0.92
CA SER A 34 -25.65 23.57 -1.17
C SER A 34 -25.24 22.11 -0.94
N ILE A 35 -24.16 21.68 -1.62
CA ILE A 35 -23.55 20.37 -1.44
C ILE A 35 -22.12 20.56 -0.91
N ASN A 36 -21.79 19.84 0.16
CA ASN A 36 -20.45 19.80 0.76
C ASN A 36 -19.88 18.38 0.67
N GLY A 37 -18.57 18.27 0.43
CA GLY A 37 -17.83 17.02 0.34
C GLY A 37 -16.63 17.17 -0.59
N ASN A 38 -15.85 16.10 -0.78
CA ASN A 38 -14.69 16.16 -1.66
C ASN A 38 -15.11 16.13 -3.13
N THR A 39 -14.41 16.92 -3.94
CA THR A 39 -14.60 17.01 -5.39
C THR A 39 -13.62 16.16 -6.19
N SER A 40 -12.76 15.40 -5.50
CA SER A 40 -11.70 14.58 -6.08
C SER A 40 -11.62 13.25 -5.33
N VAL A 41 -11.79 12.14 -6.03
CA VAL A 41 -11.77 10.79 -5.47
C VAL A 41 -11.04 9.84 -6.41
N CYS A 42 -10.39 8.81 -5.88
CA CYS A 42 -9.75 7.78 -6.70
C CYS A 42 -10.79 6.81 -7.27
N LEU A 43 -10.54 6.24 -8.44
CA LEU A 43 -11.39 5.22 -9.04
C LEU A 43 -11.62 4.05 -8.07
N GLY A 44 -12.89 3.73 -7.79
CA GLY A 44 -13.27 2.71 -6.81
C GLY A 44 -13.13 3.14 -5.34
N GLY A 45 -12.57 4.31 -5.06
CA GLY A 45 -12.62 4.95 -3.74
C GLY A 45 -14.02 5.46 -3.44
N CYS A 46 -14.34 5.63 -2.16
CA CYS A 46 -15.65 6.13 -1.72
C CYS A 46 -15.52 7.46 -0.98
N ASP A 47 -16.50 8.32 -1.16
CA ASP A 47 -16.61 9.60 -0.44
C ASP A 47 -18.06 9.92 -0.07
N THR A 48 -18.25 10.88 0.83
CA THR A 48 -19.57 11.33 1.29
C THR A 48 -19.86 12.75 0.80
N LEU A 49 -20.98 12.92 0.11
CA LEU A 49 -21.56 14.24 -0.16
C LEU A 49 -22.72 14.50 0.80
N THR A 50 -22.82 15.74 1.29
CA THR A 50 -23.88 16.17 2.21
C THR A 50 -24.56 17.42 1.66
N ALA A 51 -25.87 17.35 1.50
CA ALA A 51 -26.70 18.48 1.11
C ALA A 51 -27.18 19.27 2.34
N SER A 52 -27.35 20.58 2.16
CA SER A 52 -27.93 21.47 3.17
C SER A 52 -28.87 22.49 2.52
N GLY A 53 -29.63 23.24 3.34
CA GLY A 53 -30.53 24.31 2.89
C GLY A 53 -31.98 23.90 2.62
N GLY A 54 -32.30 22.60 2.67
CA GLY A 54 -33.66 22.06 2.62
C GLY A 54 -34.05 21.28 3.90
N VAL A 55 -35.31 20.87 3.98
CA VAL A 55 -35.85 19.95 4.99
C VAL A 55 -35.77 18.51 4.48
N THR A 56 -36.11 18.28 3.21
CA THR A 56 -35.99 16.98 2.55
C THR A 56 -35.10 17.10 1.31
N TYR A 57 -34.48 15.98 0.92
CA TYR A 57 -33.53 15.94 -0.18
C TYR A 57 -33.87 14.82 -1.16
N SER A 58 -33.48 15.01 -2.42
CA SER A 58 -33.38 13.94 -3.41
C SER A 58 -32.13 14.14 -4.26
N TRP A 59 -31.49 13.04 -4.65
CA TRP A 59 -30.22 13.06 -5.35
C TRP A 59 -30.33 12.44 -6.73
N SER A 60 -29.71 13.06 -7.73
CA SER A 60 -29.52 12.52 -9.08
C SER A 60 -28.01 12.36 -9.34
N PRO A 61 -27.55 11.28 -10.01
CA PRO A 61 -28.34 10.22 -10.64
C PRO A 61 -28.76 9.08 -9.71
N MET A 62 -28.36 9.10 -8.43
CA MET A 62 -28.50 7.93 -7.54
C MET A 62 -29.92 7.65 -7.03
N GLY A 63 -30.84 8.61 -7.10
CA GLY A 63 -32.22 8.48 -6.62
C GLY A 63 -32.39 8.44 -5.10
N GLN A 64 -31.34 8.67 -4.32
CA GLN A 64 -31.39 8.63 -2.85
C GLN A 64 -32.08 9.89 -2.29
N THR A 65 -32.74 9.77 -1.13
CA THR A 65 -33.48 10.88 -0.49
C THR A 65 -32.94 11.30 0.87
N THR A 66 -31.72 10.88 1.19
CA THR A 66 -31.02 11.19 2.44
C THR A 66 -30.33 12.55 2.37
N THR A 67 -30.03 13.13 3.53
CA THR A 67 -29.20 14.35 3.66
C THR A 67 -27.78 14.15 3.13
N SER A 68 -27.22 12.95 3.34
CA SER A 68 -25.90 12.57 2.86
C SER A 68 -25.97 11.30 2.02
N ILE A 69 -25.11 11.22 1.01
CA ILE A 69 -24.94 10.06 0.13
C ILE A 69 -23.49 9.62 0.13
N ILE A 70 -23.25 8.32 0.00
CA ILE A 70 -21.91 7.76 -0.22
C ILE A 70 -21.80 7.41 -1.71
N LEU A 71 -20.79 7.95 -2.39
CA LEU A 71 -20.48 7.65 -3.78
C LEU A 71 -19.19 6.85 -3.86
N CYS A 72 -19.18 5.81 -4.68
CA CYS A 72 -18.02 4.97 -4.96
C CYS A 72 -17.86 4.84 -6.48
N PRO A 73 -17.44 5.92 -7.18
CA PRO A 73 -17.53 5.98 -8.63
C PRO A 73 -16.57 4.99 -9.31
N THR A 74 -17.09 4.36 -10.38
CA THR A 74 -16.35 3.42 -11.25
C THR A 74 -16.09 4.00 -12.64
N VAL A 75 -16.39 5.28 -12.86
CA VAL A 75 -16.20 6.03 -14.12
C VAL A 75 -15.47 7.35 -13.84
N THR A 76 -14.87 7.95 -14.87
CA THR A 76 -13.86 9.03 -14.74
C THR A 76 -14.41 10.40 -14.31
N SER A 77 -15.71 10.64 -14.39
CA SER A 77 -16.34 11.83 -13.81
C SER A 77 -17.86 11.64 -13.69
N SER A 78 -18.46 12.29 -12.70
CA SER A 78 -19.91 12.32 -12.54
C SER A 78 -20.36 13.61 -11.87
N SER A 79 -21.46 14.18 -12.37
CA SER A 79 -22.15 15.29 -11.72
C SER A 79 -23.24 14.75 -10.80
N TYR A 80 -23.30 15.27 -9.58
CA TYR A 80 -24.34 14.93 -8.61
C TYR A 80 -25.17 16.17 -8.31
N THR A 81 -26.49 16.02 -8.41
CA THR A 81 -27.44 17.11 -8.16
C THR A 81 -28.28 16.75 -6.95
N ALA A 82 -28.28 17.63 -5.95
CA ALA A 82 -29.18 17.56 -4.81
C ALA A 82 -30.34 18.54 -5.02
N THR A 83 -31.57 18.04 -4.91
CA THR A 83 -32.78 18.85 -4.86
C THR A 83 -33.23 18.93 -3.41
N GLY A 84 -33.16 20.12 -2.81
CA GLY A 84 -33.64 20.40 -1.46
C GLY A 84 -35.02 21.04 -1.50
N THR A 85 -35.94 20.55 -0.66
CA THR A 85 -37.29 21.13 -0.49
C THR A 85 -37.44 21.69 0.91
N ASP A 86 -37.92 22.92 1.04
CA ASP A 86 -38.13 23.59 2.33
C ASP A 86 -39.45 23.19 3.01
N ALA A 87 -39.73 23.74 4.19
CA ALA A 87 -40.96 23.48 4.94
C ALA A 87 -42.23 24.03 4.24
N ASN A 88 -42.07 24.96 3.30
CA ASN A 88 -43.17 25.53 2.52
C ASN A 88 -43.45 24.75 1.22
N GLY A 89 -42.69 23.67 0.97
CA GLY A 89 -42.79 22.86 -0.24
C GLY A 89 -42.07 23.47 -1.45
N CYS A 90 -41.31 24.54 -1.28
CA CYS A 90 -40.51 25.14 -2.35
C CYS A 90 -39.22 24.33 -2.53
N ALA A 91 -38.88 24.00 -3.77
CA ALA A 91 -37.70 23.21 -4.11
C ALA A 91 -36.67 24.03 -4.91
N ASN A 92 -35.39 23.76 -4.64
CA ASN A 92 -34.28 24.29 -5.42
C ASN A 92 -33.18 23.22 -5.52
N THR A 93 -32.21 23.43 -6.41
CA THR A 93 -31.16 22.45 -6.68
C THR A 93 -29.76 23.03 -6.51
N SER A 94 -28.82 22.18 -6.13
CA SER A 94 -27.39 22.43 -6.21
C SER A 94 -26.71 21.26 -6.94
N THR A 95 -25.64 21.54 -7.68
CA THR A 95 -24.90 20.52 -8.44
C THR A 95 -23.42 20.62 -8.12
N ILE A 96 -22.80 19.47 -7.90
CA ILE A 96 -21.35 19.33 -7.73
C ILE A 96 -20.79 18.37 -8.77
N VAL A 97 -19.60 18.66 -9.28
CA VAL A 97 -18.86 17.76 -10.18
C VAL A 97 -17.76 17.10 -9.37
N VAL A 98 -17.75 15.76 -9.39
CA VAL A 98 -16.70 14.96 -8.76
C VAL A 98 -15.77 14.43 -9.84
N THR A 99 -14.50 14.81 -9.74
CA THR A 99 -13.40 14.31 -10.58
C THR A 99 -12.94 12.96 -10.05
N VAL A 100 -12.88 11.96 -10.91
CA VAL A 100 -12.47 10.61 -10.52
C VAL A 100 -11.11 10.31 -11.13
N ASN A 101 -10.09 10.30 -10.28
CA ASN A 101 -8.71 10.09 -10.69
C ASN A 101 -8.44 8.61 -10.92
N SER A 102 -7.78 8.28 -12.04
CA SER A 102 -7.32 6.93 -12.32
C SER A 102 -6.33 6.46 -11.27
N LEU A 103 -6.34 5.16 -10.95
CA LEU A 103 -5.26 4.58 -10.15
C LEU A 103 -3.96 4.53 -10.98
N PRO A 104 -2.79 4.68 -10.35
CA PRO A 104 -1.52 4.39 -11.02
C PRO A 104 -1.47 2.92 -11.44
N ALA A 105 -0.63 2.61 -12.43
CA ALA A 105 -0.38 1.24 -12.83
C ALA A 105 0.13 0.42 -11.63
N THR A 106 -0.36 -0.82 -11.50
CA THR A 106 0.04 -1.70 -10.41
C THR A 106 1.53 -2.00 -10.48
N PRO A 107 2.33 -1.66 -9.45
CA PRO A 107 3.76 -1.88 -9.49
C PRO A 107 4.10 -3.36 -9.37
N THR A 108 5.24 -3.76 -9.94
CA THR A 108 5.85 -5.08 -9.76
C THR A 108 7.10 -4.97 -8.90
N ILE A 109 7.47 -6.06 -8.23
CA ILE A 109 8.74 -6.18 -7.52
C ILE A 109 9.66 -7.09 -8.33
N THR A 110 10.86 -6.61 -8.66
CA THR A 110 11.96 -7.45 -9.15
C THR A 110 13.07 -7.50 -8.10
N VAL A 111 13.86 -8.57 -8.12
CA VAL A 111 14.86 -8.82 -7.07
C VAL A 111 16.22 -9.13 -7.70
N ASN A 112 17.24 -8.47 -7.18
CA ASN A 112 18.64 -8.77 -7.47
C ASN A 112 19.39 -8.90 -6.14
N MET A 113 19.74 -10.13 -5.77
CA MET A 113 20.29 -10.47 -4.45
C MET A 113 19.36 -10.00 -3.32
N SER A 114 19.79 -9.04 -2.50
CA SER A 114 19.00 -8.43 -1.42
C SER A 114 18.29 -7.13 -1.84
N THR A 115 18.53 -6.62 -3.05
CA THR A 115 17.90 -5.39 -3.52
C THR A 115 16.60 -5.70 -4.22
N LEU A 116 15.50 -5.20 -3.65
CA LEU A 116 14.18 -5.15 -4.27
C LEU A 116 14.06 -3.88 -5.09
N ALA A 117 13.48 -3.98 -6.29
CA ALA A 117 13.23 -2.85 -7.17
C ALA A 117 11.74 -2.77 -7.51
N SER A 118 11.19 -1.57 -7.39
CA SER A 118 9.83 -1.24 -7.84
C SER A 118 9.83 -1.02 -9.34
N GLY A 119 8.77 -1.51 -10.01
CA GLY A 119 8.46 -1.17 -11.39
C GLY A 119 8.14 0.32 -11.62
N SER A 120 7.92 1.10 -10.55
CA SER A 120 7.74 2.55 -10.62
C SER A 120 8.98 3.31 -10.16
N SER A 121 9.34 4.37 -10.88
CA SER A 121 10.48 5.24 -10.54
C SER A 121 10.18 6.21 -9.39
N THR A 122 8.92 6.56 -9.15
CA THR A 122 8.51 7.54 -8.14
C THR A 122 7.24 7.11 -7.38
N GLY A 123 6.93 7.80 -6.29
CA GLY A 123 5.72 7.58 -5.50
C GLY A 123 5.74 6.32 -4.63
N ASN A 124 6.89 5.67 -4.49
CA ASN A 124 6.99 4.40 -3.78
C ASN A 124 6.88 4.57 -2.26
N GLN A 125 6.30 3.58 -1.61
CA GLN A 125 6.43 3.29 -0.18
C GLN A 125 6.53 1.77 -0.03
N TRP A 126 7.62 1.28 0.55
CA TRP A 126 7.82 -0.14 0.82
C TRP A 126 7.21 -0.56 2.16
N TYR A 127 6.74 -1.80 2.23
CA TYR A 127 6.16 -2.41 3.42
C TYR A 127 6.81 -3.77 3.68
N LEU A 128 6.91 -4.14 4.95
CA LEU A 128 7.31 -5.47 5.42
C LEU A 128 6.19 -6.04 6.28
N ASN A 129 5.66 -7.20 5.88
CA ASN A 129 4.55 -7.88 6.56
C ASN A 129 3.34 -6.94 6.79
N GLY A 130 3.05 -6.09 5.80
CA GLY A 130 1.96 -5.12 5.84
C GLY A 130 2.25 -3.81 6.59
N ASN A 131 3.39 -3.69 7.29
CA ASN A 131 3.75 -2.45 7.99
C ASN A 131 4.67 -1.58 7.13
N PRO A 132 4.46 -0.26 7.08
CA PRO A 132 5.31 0.63 6.28
C PRO A 132 6.75 0.65 6.84
N ILE A 133 7.71 0.49 5.94
CA ILE A 133 9.13 0.65 6.28
C ILE A 133 9.44 2.15 6.24
N SER A 134 9.71 2.74 7.41
CA SER A 134 9.96 4.18 7.52
C SER A 134 11.07 4.66 6.59
N GLY A 135 10.79 5.70 5.80
CA GLY A 135 11.73 6.31 4.86
C GLY A 135 12.02 5.50 3.59
N ALA A 136 11.45 4.30 3.42
CA ALA A 136 11.65 3.49 2.23
C ALA A 136 10.75 3.96 1.08
N THR A 137 11.10 5.06 0.44
CA THR A 137 10.34 5.69 -0.65
C THR A 137 11.07 5.70 -2.01
N SER A 138 12.30 5.19 -2.04
CA SER A 138 13.08 5.04 -3.27
C SER A 138 12.55 3.89 -4.15
N GLN A 139 12.88 3.94 -5.45
CA GLN A 139 12.64 2.82 -6.38
C GLN A 139 13.28 1.52 -5.90
N PHE A 140 14.45 1.61 -5.25
CA PHE A 140 15.20 0.47 -4.74
C PHE A 140 15.12 0.41 -3.21
N HIS A 141 14.97 -0.80 -2.68
CA HIS A 141 15.02 -1.09 -1.25
C HIS A 141 15.88 -2.32 -0.96
N THR A 142 16.85 -2.21 -0.06
CA THR A 142 17.65 -3.36 0.38
C THR A 142 16.92 -4.11 1.48
N ALA A 143 16.44 -5.32 1.16
CA ALA A 143 15.79 -6.20 2.12
C ALA A 143 16.82 -6.83 3.08
N THR A 144 16.62 -6.61 4.37
CA THR A 144 17.49 -7.09 5.45
C THR A 144 16.82 -8.11 6.37
N GLN A 145 15.51 -8.32 6.21
CA GLN A 145 14.70 -9.18 7.06
C GLN A 145 13.90 -10.15 6.20
N ASN A 146 13.65 -11.34 6.73
CA ASN A 146 12.75 -12.28 6.07
C ASN A 146 11.31 -11.79 6.20
N GLY A 147 10.52 -11.99 5.14
CA GLY A 147 9.10 -11.70 5.17
C GLY A 147 8.52 -11.30 3.83
N PHE A 148 7.26 -10.88 3.87
CA PHE A 148 6.53 -10.44 2.69
C PHE A 148 6.73 -8.95 2.48
N TYR A 149 7.43 -8.61 1.40
CA TYR A 149 7.59 -7.24 0.96
C TYR A 149 6.50 -6.88 -0.04
N THR A 150 5.89 -5.71 0.13
CA THR A 150 5.04 -5.06 -0.87
C THR A 150 5.56 -3.65 -1.13
N VAL A 151 5.25 -3.12 -2.31
CA VAL A 151 5.45 -1.71 -2.62
C VAL A 151 4.13 -1.12 -3.08
N CYS A 152 3.74 0.00 -2.46
CA CYS A 152 2.61 0.80 -2.94
C CYS A 152 3.15 2.05 -3.63
N VAL A 153 2.54 2.38 -4.76
CA VAL A 153 2.85 3.59 -5.54
C VAL A 153 1.68 4.53 -5.43
N THR A 154 1.94 5.76 -5.01
CA THR A 154 0.97 6.85 -4.95
C THR A 154 1.29 7.87 -6.04
N ASP A 155 0.29 8.23 -6.84
CA ASP A 155 0.42 9.25 -7.88
C ASP A 155 0.29 10.68 -7.33
N ALA A 156 0.41 11.67 -8.21
CA ALA A 156 0.28 13.09 -7.84
C ALA A 156 -1.12 13.50 -7.37
N ASN A 157 -2.15 12.70 -7.69
CA ASN A 157 -3.53 12.92 -7.25
C ASN A 157 -3.84 12.24 -5.92
N GLY A 158 -2.86 11.55 -5.31
CA GLY A 158 -3.01 10.83 -4.05
C GLY A 158 -3.61 9.43 -4.20
N CYS A 159 -3.73 8.90 -5.42
CA CYS A 159 -4.25 7.57 -5.68
C CYS A 159 -3.17 6.51 -5.63
N SER A 160 -3.46 5.39 -4.96
CA SER A 160 -2.47 4.36 -4.69
C SER A 160 -2.82 3.01 -5.33
N SER A 161 -1.80 2.30 -5.81
CA SER A 161 -1.87 0.87 -6.16
C SER A 161 -0.70 0.14 -5.54
N CYS A 162 -0.93 -1.08 -5.02
CA CYS A 162 0.10 -1.89 -4.38
C CYS A 162 0.44 -3.14 -5.20
N SER A 163 1.70 -3.57 -5.13
CA SER A 163 2.17 -4.82 -5.75
C SER A 163 1.57 -6.04 -5.06
N ALA A 164 1.64 -7.19 -5.74
CA ALA A 164 1.54 -8.47 -5.04
C ALA A 164 2.69 -8.61 -4.00
N PRO A 165 2.50 -9.39 -2.92
CA PRO A 165 3.56 -9.64 -1.95
C PRO A 165 4.67 -10.50 -2.54
N TYR A 166 5.91 -10.07 -2.32
CA TYR A 166 7.12 -10.85 -2.62
C TYR A 166 7.67 -11.44 -1.32
N ASN A 167 7.80 -12.78 -1.26
CA ASN A 167 8.40 -13.45 -0.10
C ASN A 167 9.93 -13.40 -0.20
N PHE A 168 10.56 -12.54 0.59
CA PHE A 168 12.00 -12.44 0.68
C PHE A 168 12.52 -13.31 1.83
N LEU A 169 13.48 -14.19 1.51
CA LEU A 169 14.18 -15.04 2.46
C LEU A 169 15.67 -14.81 2.31
N THR A 170 16.30 -14.31 3.36
CA THR A 170 17.75 -14.44 3.54
C THR A 170 18.03 -15.92 3.78
N ILE A 171 18.75 -16.57 2.86
CA ILE A 171 19.42 -17.85 3.12
C ILE A 171 20.65 -17.66 4.02
N GLY A 172 20.62 -16.63 4.86
CA GLY A 172 21.70 -16.25 5.73
C GLY A 172 21.88 -17.34 6.77
N ILE A 173 22.88 -18.19 6.55
CA ILE A 173 23.62 -18.66 7.70
C ILE A 173 24.21 -17.39 8.29
N THR A 174 23.66 -16.90 9.41
CA THR A 174 24.30 -15.81 10.13
C THR A 174 25.73 -16.25 10.39
N GLU A 175 26.72 -15.56 9.82
CA GLU A 175 28.09 -15.69 10.30
C GLU A 175 28.05 -15.19 11.74
N ASN A 176 27.90 -16.14 12.66
CA ASN A 176 27.94 -15.83 14.07
C ASN A 176 29.41 -15.55 14.40
N ASN A 177 29.83 -14.30 14.25
CA ASN A 177 31.16 -13.82 14.59
C ASN A 177 31.42 -13.81 16.12
N ASN A 178 30.48 -14.30 16.94
CA ASN A 178 30.75 -14.58 18.35
C ASN A 178 31.88 -15.61 18.55
N ALA A 179 32.23 -16.38 17.50
CA ALA A 179 33.51 -17.07 17.43
C ALA A 179 34.50 -16.24 16.60
N ASN A 180 35.10 -15.20 17.21
CA ASN A 180 36.25 -14.45 16.67
C ASN A 180 37.50 -15.31 16.42
N ASP A 181 37.36 -16.62 16.48
CA ASP A 181 38.43 -17.60 16.52
C ASP A 181 38.46 -18.49 15.28
N ILE A 182 37.35 -18.64 14.55
CA ILE A 182 37.32 -19.57 13.40
C ILE A 182 37.82 -18.91 12.13
N SER A 183 38.96 -19.40 11.64
CA SER A 183 39.46 -19.06 10.31
C SER A 183 39.60 -20.30 9.44
N VAL A 184 39.26 -20.14 8.16
CA VAL A 184 39.48 -21.17 7.13
C VAL A 184 40.36 -20.58 6.06
N TYR A 185 41.54 -21.15 5.84
CA TYR A 185 42.49 -20.65 4.84
C TYR A 185 43.33 -21.78 4.20
N PRO A 186 43.71 -21.63 2.91
CA PRO A 186 43.22 -20.60 2.00
C PRO A 186 41.73 -20.80 1.69
N ASN A 187 41.01 -19.70 1.43
CA ASN A 187 39.62 -19.74 0.99
C ASN A 187 39.40 -18.57 0.01
N PRO A 188 39.32 -18.82 -1.31
CA PRO A 188 39.20 -20.13 -1.98
C PRO A 188 40.41 -21.07 -1.83
N THR A 189 40.19 -22.37 -2.00
CA THR A 189 41.19 -23.46 -1.89
C THR A 189 41.13 -24.41 -3.09
N ASN A 190 42.22 -25.11 -3.39
CA ASN A 190 42.28 -26.22 -4.35
C ASN A 190 41.76 -27.57 -3.78
N GLY A 191 41.10 -27.54 -2.63
CA GLY A 191 40.59 -28.71 -1.93
C GLY A 191 41.33 -29.03 -0.63
N ILE A 192 42.46 -28.39 -0.35
CA ILE A 192 43.17 -28.53 0.93
C ILE A 192 43.12 -27.19 1.68
N PHE A 193 42.60 -27.22 2.90
CA PHE A 193 42.47 -26.00 3.72
C PHE A 193 42.70 -26.29 5.19
N THR A 194 43.13 -25.27 5.91
CA THR A 194 43.30 -25.29 7.35
C THR A 194 42.08 -24.68 8.00
N VAL A 195 41.58 -25.33 9.05
CA VAL A 195 40.62 -24.73 9.99
C VAL A 195 41.36 -24.44 11.29
N THR A 196 41.26 -23.21 11.79
CA THR A 196 41.83 -22.80 13.09
C THR A 196 40.72 -22.25 13.97
N ALA A 197 40.74 -22.55 15.27
CA ALA A 197 39.91 -21.93 16.32
C ALA A 197 40.63 -21.91 17.67
N ALA A 198 40.47 -20.84 18.48
CA ALA A 198 40.97 -20.77 19.85
C ALA A 198 40.00 -21.44 20.83
N GLY A 199 40.55 -22.37 21.63
CA GLY A 199 39.84 -23.16 22.64
C GLY A 199 40.03 -24.66 22.45
N TYR A 200 39.24 -25.46 23.16
CA TYR A 200 39.40 -26.92 23.25
C TYR A 200 38.09 -27.64 22.92
N LYS A 201 38.20 -28.73 22.16
CA LYS A 201 37.14 -29.69 21.80
C LYS A 201 35.99 -29.10 20.97
N TYR A 202 36.09 -29.26 19.66
CA TYR A 202 35.11 -28.82 18.67
C TYR A 202 34.56 -29.99 17.87
N GLU A 203 33.26 -30.01 17.64
CA GLU A 203 32.66 -30.88 16.63
C GLU A 203 32.51 -30.06 15.33
N ILE A 204 33.22 -30.48 14.29
CA ILE A 204 33.09 -29.89 12.96
C ILE A 204 32.31 -30.82 12.04
N GLU A 205 31.46 -30.23 11.23
CA GLU A 205 30.70 -30.90 10.18
C GLU A 205 30.79 -30.04 8.92
N ILE A 206 30.94 -30.65 7.75
CA ILE A 206 30.93 -29.92 6.48
C ILE A 206 29.81 -30.45 5.61
N TYR A 207 29.07 -29.53 5.00
CA TYR A 207 27.92 -29.81 4.17
C TYR A 207 28.16 -29.33 2.74
N ASN A 208 27.65 -30.07 1.75
CA ASN A 208 27.54 -29.57 0.38
C ASN A 208 26.33 -28.62 0.23
N ILE A 209 26.18 -27.99 -0.94
CA ILE A 209 25.05 -27.08 -1.22
C ILE A 209 23.66 -27.74 -1.16
N MET A 210 23.59 -29.07 -1.24
CA MET A 210 22.35 -29.84 -1.11
C MET A 210 21.99 -30.15 0.35
N GLY A 211 22.82 -29.71 1.31
CA GLY A 211 22.62 -29.96 2.74
C GLY A 211 23.06 -31.34 3.21
N GLU A 212 23.74 -32.11 2.35
CA GLU A 212 24.30 -33.41 2.72
C GLU A 212 25.57 -33.21 3.54
N LYS A 213 25.67 -33.90 4.67
CA LYS A 213 26.87 -33.91 5.52
C LYS A 213 27.93 -34.82 4.89
N ILE A 214 29.00 -34.21 4.39
CA ILE A 214 30.09 -34.91 3.70
C ILE A 214 31.30 -35.15 4.61
N PHE A 215 31.38 -34.48 5.75
CA PHE A 215 32.46 -34.66 6.73
C PHE A 215 31.96 -34.41 8.14
N GLN A 216 32.51 -35.15 9.10
CA GLN A 216 32.31 -34.93 10.53
C GLN A 216 33.56 -35.33 11.30
N SER A 217 34.02 -34.50 12.22
CA SER A 217 35.16 -34.81 13.08
C SER A 217 35.06 -34.08 14.42
N VAL A 218 35.73 -34.63 15.43
CA VAL A 218 35.89 -33.99 16.74
C VAL A 218 37.37 -33.62 16.91
N ILE A 219 37.65 -32.32 16.96
CA ILE A 219 39.00 -31.78 17.09
C ILE A 219 39.22 -31.38 18.55
N GLN A 220 40.10 -32.09 19.25
CA GLN A 220 40.37 -31.83 20.68
C GLN A 220 41.12 -30.52 20.92
N GLN A 221 42.02 -30.15 20.01
CA GLN A 221 42.73 -28.87 19.99
C GLN A 221 43.10 -28.54 18.53
N PHE A 222 42.85 -27.31 18.09
CA PHE A 222 43.28 -26.88 16.76
C PHE A 222 44.77 -26.55 16.78
N ASN A 223 45.56 -27.32 16.03
CA ASN A 223 46.98 -27.06 15.79
C ASN A 223 47.22 -27.13 14.28
N ASN A 224 46.79 -26.11 13.55
CA ASN A 224 46.72 -26.11 12.08
C ASN A 224 46.06 -27.37 11.51
N SER A 225 44.83 -27.67 11.95
CA SER A 225 44.11 -28.86 11.49
C SER A 225 43.82 -28.77 10.01
N LEU A 226 44.61 -29.50 9.23
CA LEU A 226 44.50 -29.61 7.78
C LEU A 226 43.36 -30.56 7.44
N ILE A 227 42.48 -30.11 6.55
CA ILE A 227 41.35 -30.86 6.03
C ILE A 227 41.57 -31.03 4.52
N ASP A 228 41.52 -32.28 4.07
CA ASP A 228 41.72 -32.65 2.68
C ASP A 228 40.39 -33.06 2.02
N PHE A 229 39.91 -32.17 1.16
CA PHE A 229 38.74 -32.32 0.30
C PHE A 229 39.17 -32.37 -1.18
N SER A 230 40.42 -32.72 -1.49
CA SER A 230 40.92 -32.90 -2.85
C SER A 230 40.08 -33.89 -3.68
N SER A 231 39.38 -34.82 -3.03
CA SER A 231 38.47 -35.80 -3.66
C SER A 231 37.06 -35.27 -3.93
N GLN A 232 36.69 -34.12 -3.38
CA GLN A 232 35.36 -33.52 -3.54
C GLN A 232 35.31 -32.62 -4.78
N LEU A 233 34.14 -32.50 -5.41
CA LEU A 233 33.95 -31.64 -6.58
C LEU A 233 34.20 -30.16 -6.25
N ASP A 234 34.57 -29.38 -7.26
CA ASP A 234 34.63 -27.92 -7.15
C ASP A 234 33.24 -27.37 -6.82
N GLY A 235 33.19 -26.39 -5.91
CA GLY A 235 31.91 -25.87 -5.44
C GLY A 235 31.96 -25.17 -4.10
N ILE A 236 30.77 -24.83 -3.60
CA ILE A 236 30.56 -24.18 -2.32
C ILE A 236 30.23 -25.23 -1.26
N TYR A 237 30.87 -25.10 -0.12
CA TYR A 237 30.63 -25.94 1.05
C TYR A 237 30.41 -25.08 2.28
N PHE A 238 29.74 -25.64 3.29
CA PHE A 238 29.48 -24.96 4.55
C PHE A 238 30.06 -25.76 5.70
N LEU A 239 31.07 -25.20 6.36
CA LEU A 239 31.58 -25.68 7.63
C LEU A 239 30.64 -25.24 8.74
N ARG A 240 30.17 -26.18 9.54
CA ARG A 240 29.45 -25.97 10.79
C ARG A 240 30.32 -26.46 11.94
N MET A 241 30.61 -25.58 12.89
CA MET A 241 31.35 -25.91 14.10
C MET A 241 30.44 -25.75 15.32
N LYS A 242 30.28 -26.82 16.10
CA LYS A 242 29.56 -26.80 17.37
C LYS A 242 30.55 -26.68 18.52
N THR A 243 30.28 -25.73 19.41
CA THR A 243 31.03 -25.46 20.65
C THR A 243 30.08 -25.60 21.85
N ALA A 244 30.61 -25.54 23.07
CA ALA A 244 29.77 -25.47 24.27
C ALA A 244 28.92 -24.18 24.33
N GLU A 245 29.33 -23.12 23.65
CA GLU A 245 28.72 -21.79 23.66
C GLU A 245 27.75 -21.56 22.49
N GLY A 246 27.73 -22.46 21.48
CA GLY A 246 26.82 -22.36 20.35
C GLY A 246 27.33 -23.01 19.07
N THR A 247 26.74 -22.62 17.95
CA THR A 247 27.15 -23.07 16.61
C THR A 247 27.63 -21.88 15.79
N ALA A 248 28.75 -22.06 15.10
CA ALA A 248 29.30 -21.12 14.14
C ALA A 248 29.37 -21.77 12.75
N ASN A 249 29.31 -20.97 11.69
CA ASN A 249 29.34 -21.47 10.33
C ASN A 249 30.26 -20.63 9.45
N LYS A 250 30.97 -21.27 8.52
CA LYS A 250 31.82 -20.62 7.51
C LYS A 250 31.62 -21.24 6.14
N LYS A 251 31.59 -20.37 5.12
CA LYS A 251 31.58 -20.79 3.71
C LYS A 251 32.99 -21.18 3.28
N ILE A 252 33.12 -22.28 2.55
CA ILE A 252 34.36 -22.76 1.92
C ILE A 252 34.13 -22.82 0.42
N ILE A 253 35.07 -22.31 -0.36
CA ILE A 253 35.04 -22.35 -1.82
C ILE A 253 36.19 -23.23 -2.31
N ILE A 254 35.87 -24.36 -2.95
CA ILE A 254 36.84 -25.22 -3.62
C ILE A 254 36.83 -24.89 -5.11
N LEU A 255 38.00 -24.54 -5.66
CA LEU A 255 38.22 -24.22 -7.06
C LEU A 255 39.60 -24.74 -7.49
N ARG A 256 39.66 -25.55 -8.55
CA ARG A 256 40.91 -26.15 -9.07
C ARG A 256 41.26 -25.66 -10.47
#